data_AF-A0A6A4UC73-F1
#
_entry.id   AF-A0A6A4UC73-F1
#
_cell.length_a   1.000
_cell.length_b   1.000
_cell.length_c   1.000
_cell.angle_alpha   90.00
_cell.angle_beta   90.00
_cell.angle_gamma   90.00
#
_symmetry.space_group_name_H-M   'P 1'
#
loop_
_entity.id
_entity.type
_entity.pdbx_description
1 polymer ?
#
loop_
_entity_poly.entity_id
_entity_poly.type
_entity_poly.pdbx_seq_one_letter_code
_entity_poly.pdbx_strand_id
1 'polypeptide(L)'
;MKKLLANVLFAVVDLVCFLQGSLLLAYSLLHFRYKVDVSQGEGLTTVELQNVPTAVGGYYYYADQYIQVAVIGIGLIITGFLMRSWRKNFE
;
A
#
# COMPACT_ATOMS: atom_id res chain seq x y z
N MET A 1 -8.85 -9.55 38.67
CA MET A 1 -9.25 -10.30 37.45
C MET A 1 -9.67 -9.39 36.29
N LYS A 2 -10.66 -8.50 36.43
CA LYS A 2 -11.13 -7.64 35.31
C LYS A 2 -10.05 -6.76 34.65
N LYS A 3 -9.19 -6.10 35.44
CA LYS A 3 -8.05 -5.30 34.92
C LYS A 3 -7.02 -6.13 34.16
N LEU A 4 -6.74 -7.34 34.64
CA LEU A 4 -5.75 -8.24 34.04
C LEU A 4 -6.23 -8.78 32.68
N LEU A 5 -7.52 -9.12 32.59
CA LEU A 5 -8.14 -9.55 31.33
C LEU A 5 -8.21 -8.43 30.30
N ALA A 6 -8.57 -7.21 30.71
CA ALA A 6 -8.52 -6.03 29.83
C ALA A 6 -7.09 -5.77 29.30
N ASN A 7 -6.08 -5.88 30.17
CA ASN A 7 -4.70 -5.68 29.77
C ASN A 7 -4.19 -6.71 28.76
N VAL A 8 -4.58 -7.98 28.89
CA VAL A 8 -4.24 -9.00 27.89
C VAL A 8 -4.95 -8.69 26.56
N LEU A 9 -6.24 -8.34 26.60
CA LEU A 9 -7.03 -8.07 25.41
C LEU A 9 -6.48 -6.88 24.61
N PHE A 10 -6.14 -5.79 25.30
CA PHE A 10 -5.48 -4.64 24.68
C PHE A 10 -4.09 -4.99 24.11
N ALA A 11 -3.30 -5.82 24.79
CA ALA A 11 -2.00 -6.24 24.27
C ALA A 11 -2.11 -7.09 23.00
N VAL A 12 -3.11 -7.98 22.94
CA VAL A 12 -3.41 -8.77 21.73
C VAL A 12 -3.84 -7.86 20.58
N VAL A 13 -4.73 -6.90 20.83
CA VAL A 13 -5.18 -5.97 19.79
C VAL A 13 -4.03 -5.11 19.28
N ASP A 14 -3.17 -4.61 20.16
CA ASP A 14 -1.97 -3.85 19.78
C ASP A 14 -1.05 -4.69 18.89
N LEU A 15 -0.79 -5.94 19.29
CA LEU A 15 0.04 -6.86 18.53
C LEU A 15 -0.55 -7.15 17.15
N VAL A 16 -1.86 -7.41 17.06
CA VAL A 16 -2.53 -7.64 15.77
C VAL A 16 -2.47 -6.39 14.88
N CYS A 17 -2.81 -5.21 15.42
CA CYS A 17 -2.83 -3.96 14.66
C CYS A 17 -1.43 -3.60 14.11
N PHE A 18 -0.39 -3.68 14.94
CA PHE A 18 0.96 -3.36 14.51
C PHE A 18 1.56 -4.42 13.58
N LEU A 19 1.36 -5.71 13.88
CA LEU A 19 1.91 -6.79 13.05
C LEU A 19 1.23 -6.84 11.68
N GLN A 20 -0.11 -6.83 11.64
CA GLN A 20 -0.85 -6.86 10.38
C GLN A 20 -0.69 -5.56 9.59
N GLY A 21 -0.73 -4.41 10.27
CA GLY A 21 -0.49 -3.11 9.62
C GLY A 21 0.88 -3.04 8.96
N SER A 22 1.93 -3.50 9.65
CA SER A 22 3.29 -3.55 9.10
C SER A 22 3.44 -4.54 7.96
N LEU A 23 2.82 -5.72 8.04
CA LEU A 23 2.83 -6.72 6.97
C LEU A 23 2.15 -6.22 5.70
N LEU A 24 0.98 -5.58 5.83
CA LEU A 24 0.25 -5.02 4.68
C LEU A 24 1.01 -3.87 4.02
N LEU A 25 1.67 -3.03 4.82
CA LEU A 25 2.55 -1.96 4.32
C LEU A 25 3.78 -2.51 3.61
N ALA A 26 4.47 -3.51 4.19
CA ALA A 26 5.60 -4.15 3.54
C ALA A 26 5.17 -4.84 2.23
N TYR A 27 4.02 -5.52 2.25
CA TYR A 27 3.46 -6.19 1.08
C TYR A 27 3.12 -5.18 -0.03
N SER A 28 2.47 -4.06 0.30
CA SER A 28 2.19 -3.02 -0.69
C SER A 28 3.48 -2.43 -1.24
N LEU A 29 4.45 -2.12 -0.36
CA LEU A 29 5.75 -1.51 -0.72
C LEU A 29 6.55 -2.33 -1.74
N LEU A 30 6.40 -3.66 -1.74
CA LEU A 30 7.15 -4.56 -2.63
C LEU A 30 6.52 -4.77 -4.02
N HIS A 31 5.29 -4.26 -4.25
CA HIS A 31 4.54 -4.52 -5.49
C HIS A 31 4.51 -3.31 -6.45
N PHE A 32 5.66 -2.66 -6.63
CA PHE A 32 5.86 -1.68 -7.70
C PHE A 32 5.93 -2.41 -9.05
N ARG A 33 5.11 -1.96 -10.02
CA ARG A 33 5.13 -2.50 -11.38
C ARG A 33 5.76 -1.49 -12.33
N TYR A 34 6.46 -2.02 -13.33
CA TYR A 34 7.02 -1.22 -14.42
C TYR A 34 6.15 -1.44 -15.66
N LYS A 35 5.59 -0.36 -16.21
CA LYS A 35 4.87 -0.41 -17.49
C LYS A 35 5.76 0.22 -18.55
N VAL A 36 5.91 -0.48 -19.67
CA VAL A 36 6.47 0.09 -20.89
C VAL A 36 5.29 0.57 -21.72
N ASP A 37 5.30 1.86 -22.06
CA ASP A 37 4.34 2.44 -22.99
C ASP A 37 5.03 2.62 -24.33
N VAL A 38 4.43 2.06 -25.38
CA VAL A 38 4.91 2.18 -26.75
C VAL A 38 3.91 3.05 -27.48
N SER A 39 4.10 4.36 -27.39
CA SER A 39 3.30 5.31 -28.17
C SER A 39 3.82 5.31 -29.60
N GLN A 40 3.10 4.64 -30.50
CA GLN A 40 3.26 4.87 -31.94
C GLN A 40 2.49 6.15 -32.29
N GLY A 41 3.12 7.06 -33.02
CA GLY A 41 2.50 8.35 -33.35
C GLY A 41 1.12 8.16 -34.00
N GLU A 42 0.06 8.54 -33.29
CA GLU A 42 -1.29 8.56 -33.84
C GLU A 42 -1.34 9.59 -34.98
N GLY A 43 -1.57 9.12 -36.22
CA GLY A 43 -1.80 9.99 -37.38
C GLY A 43 -0.99 9.71 -38.65
N LEU A 44 -0.07 8.74 -38.67
CA LEU A 44 0.72 8.39 -39.86
C LEU A 44 0.19 7.12 -40.54
N THR A 45 -0.94 7.22 -41.24
CA THR A 45 -1.60 6.08 -41.90
C THR A 45 -1.10 5.74 -43.31
N THR A 46 0.01 6.29 -43.81
CA THR A 46 0.39 6.02 -45.23
C THR A 46 1.88 6.00 -45.60
N VAL A 47 2.84 6.09 -44.68
CA VAL A 47 4.27 5.99 -45.07
C VAL A 47 4.97 4.92 -44.24
N GLU A 48 5.29 3.81 -44.92
CA GLU A 48 6.17 2.71 -44.52
C GLU A 48 6.44 2.55 -43.01
N LEU A 49 5.69 1.62 -42.39
CA LEU A 49 5.79 1.14 -41.00
C LEU A 49 7.21 0.78 -40.50
N GLN A 50 8.24 0.83 -41.34
CA GLN A 50 9.61 0.46 -41.02
C GLN A 50 10.42 1.59 -40.36
N ASN A 51 10.03 2.86 -40.54
CA ASN A 51 10.80 4.03 -40.08
C ASN A 51 10.04 4.99 -39.13
N VAL A 52 8.97 4.53 -38.48
CA VAL A 52 8.25 5.37 -37.51
C VAL A 52 9.07 5.47 -36.22
N PRO A 53 9.43 6.68 -35.75
CA PRO A 53 10.13 6.82 -34.48
C PRO A 53 9.23 6.32 -33.34
N THR A 54 9.58 5.18 -32.78
CA THR A 54 8.92 4.61 -31.61
C THR A 54 9.52 5.25 -30.36
N ALA A 55 8.74 6.12 -29.71
CA ALA A 55 9.08 6.58 -28.37
C ALA A 55 8.77 5.43 -27.39
N VAL A 56 9.80 4.70 -26.97
CA VAL A 56 9.69 3.68 -25.91
C VAL A 56 9.92 4.40 -24.59
N GLY A 57 8.83 4.80 -23.94
CA GLY A 57 8.84 5.37 -22.59
C GLY A 57 8.46 4.31 -21.57
N GLY A 58 9.11 4.30 -20.41
CA GLY A 58 8.71 3.44 -19.30
C GLY A 58 8.47 4.26 -18.05
N TYR A 59 7.43 3.90 -17.30
CA TYR A 59 7.15 4.52 -16.01
C TYR A 59 6.85 3.45 -14.96
N TYR A 60 7.35 3.70 -13.75
CA TYR A 60 6.97 2.92 -12.57
C TYR A 60 5.59 3.39 -12.12
N TYR A 61 4.70 2.43 -11.87
CA TYR A 61 3.37 2.73 -11.36
C TYR A 61 3.01 1.79 -10.22
N TYR A 62 2.22 2.32 -9.30
CA TYR A 62 1.55 1.54 -8.28
C TYR A 62 0.16 1.16 -8.78
N ALA A 63 -0.16 -0.14 -8.77
CA ALA A 63 -1.53 -0.54 -9.07
C ALA A 63 -2.44 -0.13 -7.90
N ASP A 64 -3.64 0.38 -8.21
CA ASP A 64 -4.60 0.89 -7.22
C ASP A 64 -4.90 -0.08 -6.08
N GLN A 65 -4.90 -1.38 -6.36
CA GLN A 65 -5.10 -2.43 -5.36
C GLN A 65 -4.05 -2.37 -4.25
N TYR A 66 -2.78 -2.13 -4.57
CA TYR A 66 -1.71 -2.05 -3.56
C TYR A 66 -1.74 -0.73 -2.79
N ILE A 67 -2.24 0.35 -3.39
CA ILE A 67 -2.51 1.62 -2.70
C ILE A 67 -3.60 1.40 -1.64
N GLN A 68 -4.70 0.73 -2.00
CA GLN A 68 -5.77 0.39 -1.04
C GLN A 68 -5.24 -0.47 0.11
N VAL A 69 -4.41 -1.48 -0.18
CA VAL A 69 -3.77 -2.32 0.85
C VAL A 69 -2.86 -1.48 1.76
N ALA A 70 -2.08 -0.56 1.20
CA ALA A 70 -1.23 0.35 1.97
C ALA A 70 -2.06 1.24 2.92
N VAL A 71 -3.19 1.78 2.43
CA VAL A 71 -4.10 2.60 3.24
C VAL A 71 -4.68 1.81 4.41
N ILE A 72 -5.09 0.55 4.19
CA ILE A 72 -5.55 -0.33 5.27
C ILE A 72 -4.44 -0.58 6.29
N GLY A 73 -3.21 -0.86 5.82
CA GLY A 73 -2.06 -1.07 6.69
C GLY A 73 -1.76 0.15 7.58
N ILE A 74 -1.77 1.35 7.00
CA ILE A 74 -1.61 2.62 7.73
C ILE A 74 -2.75 2.81 8.75
N GLY A 75 -3.99 2.53 8.34
CA GLY A 75 -5.16 2.63 9.22
C GLY A 75 -5.05 1.74 10.45
N LEU A 76 -4.56 0.50 10.30
CA LEU A 76 -4.33 -0.42 11.42
C LEU A 76 -3.25 0.10 12.38
N ILE A 77 -2.14 0.63 11.86
CA ILE A 77 -1.08 1.21 12.68
C ILE A 77 -1.59 2.41 13.49
N ILE A 78 -2.33 3.32 12.84
CA ILE A 78 -2.94 4.48 13.51
C ILE A 78 -3.90 4.02 14.59
N THR A 79 -4.75 3.02 14.29
CA THR A 79 -5.70 2.47 15.25
C THR A 79 -4.97 1.87 16.46
N GLY A 80 -3.88 1.12 16.26
CA GLY A 80 -3.03 0.62 17.35
C GLY A 80 -2.49 1.74 18.23
N PHE A 81 -1.93 2.80 17.63
CA PHE A 81 -1.48 3.98 18.37
C PHE A 81 -2.60 4.66 19.17
N LEU A 82 -3.78 4.83 18.58
CA LEU A 82 -4.93 5.42 19.24
C LEU A 82 -5.40 4.57 20.42
N MET A 83 -5.49 3.24 20.26
CA MET A 83 -5.86 2.34 21.37
C MET A 83 -4.83 2.37 22.49
N ARG A 84 -3.53 2.40 22.16
CA ARG A 84 -2.45 2.51 23.15
C ARG A 84 -2.48 3.85 23.89
N SER A 85 -2.77 4.95 23.17
CA SER A 85 -2.97 6.26 23.79
C SER A 85 -4.20 6.28 24.70
N TRP A 86 -5.29 5.64 24.28
CA TRP A 86 -6.54 5.60 25.04
C TRP A 86 -6.35 4.80 26.34
N ARG A 87 -5.63 3.69 26.31
CA ARG A 87 -5.28 2.91 27.52
C ARG A 87 -4.59 3.77 28.58
N LYS A 88 -3.64 4.63 28.20
CA LYS A 88 -2.92 5.51 29.16
C LYS A 88 -3.85 6.44 29.94
N ASN A 89 -5.06 6.70 29.45
CA ASN A 89 -6.06 7.52 30.15
C ASN A 89 -6.92 6.70 31.13
N PHE A 90 -6.85 5.37 31.11
CA PHE A 90 -7.61 4.48 32.01
C PHE A 90 -6.76 3.80 33.10
N GLU A 91 -5.43 3.80 32.94
CA GLU A 91 -4.48 3.45 34.02
C GLU A 91 -4.30 4.62 34.99
#